data_AF-A0A1N6Q9P9-F1
#
_entry.id   AF-A0A1N6Q9P9-F1
#
_cell.length_a   1.000
_cell.length_b   1.000
_cell.length_c   1.000
_cell.angle_alpha   90.00
_cell.angle_beta   90.00
_cell.angle_gamma   90.00
#
_symmetry.space_group_name_H-M   'P 1'
#
loop_
_entity.id
_entity.type
_entity.pdbx_description
1 polymer ?
#
loop_
_entity_poly.entity_id
_entity_poly.type
_entity_poly.pdbx_seq_one_letter_code
_entity_poly.pdbx_strand_id
1 'polypeptide(L)'
;MNRAEAVSELKAVVALLQDDVAKIVEYGKANPTPYAHRMFIRAEFALLEGLLYQMRQVTFASLAETDLLSPAEVTLLSEVRYSLDKKGQIIEKEQFENFLSNMLFTLRMYAKNHGAEFEPNTDEAGWEAMHRAVRIRNRVTHPKSAACLDLSE
;
A
#
# COMPACT_ATOMS: atom_id res chain seq x y z
N MET A 1 2.30 2.88 -19.65
CA MET A 1 0.97 3.40 -19.26
C MET A 1 1.06 4.91 -19.20
N ASN A 2 0.19 5.64 -19.89
CA ASN A 2 0.10 7.10 -19.77
C ASN A 2 -0.71 7.50 -18.51
N ARG A 3 -0.72 8.80 -18.17
CA ARG A 3 -1.39 9.29 -16.95
C ARG A 3 -2.89 8.99 -16.93
N ALA A 4 -3.58 9.13 -18.06
CA ALA A 4 -5.03 8.89 -18.14
C ALA A 4 -5.36 7.41 -17.90
N GLU A 5 -4.59 6.50 -18.48
CA GLU A 5 -4.68 5.06 -18.23
C GLU A 5 -4.40 4.74 -16.76
N ALA A 6 -3.34 5.31 -16.17
CA ALA A 6 -2.99 5.10 -14.76
C ALA A 6 -4.11 5.53 -13.81
N VAL A 7 -4.76 6.65 -14.09
CA VAL A 7 -5.90 7.13 -13.29
C VAL A 7 -7.13 6.24 -13.47
N SER A 8 -7.34 5.70 -14.68
CA SER A 8 -8.42 4.74 -14.93
C SER A 8 -8.21 3.44 -14.15
N GLU A 9 -6.99 2.90 -14.18
CA GLU A 9 -6.60 1.70 -13.43
C GLU A 9 -6.73 1.92 -11.92
N LEU A 10 -6.26 3.06 -11.40
CA LEU A 10 -6.45 3.42 -9.99
C LEU A 10 -7.92 3.33 -9.59
N LYS A 11 -8.81 3.94 -10.36
CA LYS A 11 -10.25 3.93 -10.08
C LYS A 11 -10.82 2.51 -10.14
N ALA A 12 -10.46 1.73 -11.15
CA ALA A 12 -10.97 0.37 -11.33
C ALA A 12 -10.53 -0.56 -10.19
N VAL A 13 -9.24 -0.56 -9.86
CA VAL A 13 -8.68 -1.38 -8.79
C VAL A 13 -9.27 -1.00 -7.44
N VAL A 14 -9.33 0.30 -7.12
CA VAL A 14 -9.89 0.78 -5.86
C VAL A 14 -11.37 0.42 -5.76
N ALA A 15 -12.16 0.58 -6.82
CA ALA A 15 -13.58 0.23 -6.80
C ALA A 15 -13.82 -1.27 -6.52
N LEU A 16 -13.03 -2.14 -7.14
CA LEU A 16 -13.13 -3.60 -6.92
C LEU A 16 -12.76 -3.97 -5.48
N LEU A 17 -11.65 -3.44 -4.96
CA LEU A 17 -11.20 -3.76 -3.60
C LEU A 17 -12.10 -3.14 -2.53
N GLN A 18 -12.69 -1.97 -2.79
CA GLN A 18 -13.71 -1.38 -1.93
C GLN A 18 -14.98 -2.23 -1.87
N ASP A 19 -15.41 -2.80 -3.00
CA ASP A 19 -16.54 -3.73 -3.06
C ASP A 19 -16.25 -5.03 -2.27
N ASP A 20 -15.03 -5.57 -2.34
CA ASP A 20 -14.60 -6.70 -1.51
C ASP A 20 -14.70 -6.38 -0.02
N VAL A 21 -14.20 -5.21 0.41
CA VAL A 21 -14.32 -4.73 1.79
C VAL A 21 -15.78 -4.57 2.20
N ALA A 22 -16.61 -3.97 1.37
CA ALA A 22 -18.04 -3.78 1.65
C ALA A 22 -18.77 -5.12 1.86
N LYS A 23 -18.53 -6.09 0.97
CA LYS A 23 -19.11 -7.43 1.04
C LYS A 23 -18.68 -8.18 2.29
N ILE A 24 -17.40 -8.14 2.67
CA ILE A 24 -16.95 -8.85 3.87
C ILE A 24 -17.45 -8.16 5.15
N VAL A 25 -17.62 -6.84 5.15
CA VAL A 25 -18.25 -6.11 6.26
C VAL A 25 -19.72 -6.52 6.41
N GLU A 26 -20.48 -6.60 5.32
CA GLU A 26 -21.87 -7.07 5.34
C GLU A 26 -21.96 -8.52 5.84
N TYR A 27 -21.14 -9.41 5.27
CA TYR A 27 -21.06 -10.80 5.68
C TYR A 27 -20.70 -10.93 7.17
N GLY A 28 -19.73 -10.15 7.65
CA GLY A 28 -19.27 -10.17 9.04
C GLY A 28 -20.32 -9.66 10.05
N LYS A 29 -21.17 -8.71 9.64
CA LYS A 29 -22.32 -8.29 10.45
C LYS A 29 -23.34 -9.42 10.62
N ALA A 30 -23.63 -10.16 9.55
CA ALA A 30 -24.53 -11.30 9.59
C ALA A 30 -23.90 -12.55 10.23
N ASN A 31 -22.57 -12.69 10.14
CA ASN A 31 -21.80 -13.85 10.55
C ASN A 31 -20.52 -13.43 11.32
N PRO A 32 -20.63 -12.97 12.58
CA PRO A 32 -19.51 -12.45 13.36
C PRO A 32 -18.59 -13.57 13.86
N THR A 33 -17.91 -14.21 12.91
CA THR A 33 -17.04 -15.37 13.14
C THR A 33 -15.57 -14.95 13.05
N PRO A 34 -14.64 -15.68 13.69
CA PRO A 34 -13.21 -15.45 13.50
C PRO A 34 -12.75 -15.52 12.04
N TYR A 35 -13.46 -16.29 11.21
CA TYR A 35 -13.25 -16.30 9.75
C TYR A 35 -13.54 -14.92 9.15
N ALA A 36 -14.71 -14.35 9.44
CA ALA A 36 -15.11 -13.05 8.92
C ALA A 36 -14.13 -11.94 9.34
N HIS A 37 -13.66 -11.94 10.58
CA HIS A 37 -12.65 -10.96 11.05
C HIS A 37 -11.33 -11.06 10.27
N ARG A 38 -10.81 -12.28 10.07
CA ARG A 38 -9.57 -12.46 9.28
C ARG A 38 -9.75 -12.05 7.83
N MET A 39 -10.91 -12.34 7.24
CA MET A 39 -11.20 -11.96 5.87
C MET A 39 -11.33 -10.45 5.73
N PHE A 40 -11.94 -9.75 6.70
CA PHE A 40 -11.98 -8.29 6.73
C PHE A 40 -10.56 -7.71 6.75
N ILE A 41 -9.68 -8.17 7.65
CA ILE A 41 -8.29 -7.70 7.71
C ILE A 41 -7.55 -7.91 6.38
N ARG A 42 -7.75 -9.06 5.73
CA ARG A 42 -7.13 -9.34 4.42
C ARG A 42 -7.64 -8.41 3.32
N ALA A 43 -8.96 -8.22 3.24
CA ALA A 43 -9.56 -7.35 2.24
C ALA A 43 -9.15 -5.88 2.43
N GLU A 44 -9.19 -5.40 3.67
CA GLU A 44 -8.81 -4.01 4.01
C GLU A 44 -7.35 -3.73 3.65
N PHE A 45 -6.43 -4.63 3.99
CA PHE A 45 -5.02 -4.43 3.64
C PHE A 45 -4.74 -4.62 2.15
N ALA A 46 -5.47 -5.49 1.45
CA ALA A 46 -5.41 -5.56 -0.01
C ALA A 46 -5.85 -4.23 -0.65
N LEU A 47 -6.93 -3.61 -0.15
CA LEU A 47 -7.36 -2.28 -0.57
C LEU A 47 -6.27 -1.22 -0.32
N LEU A 48 -5.69 -1.16 0.87
CA LEU A 48 -4.64 -0.19 1.20
C LEU A 48 -3.39 -0.37 0.32
N GLU A 49 -2.90 -1.61 0.17
CA GLU A 49 -1.72 -1.90 -0.66
C GLU A 49 -1.99 -1.61 -2.14
N GLY A 50 -3.17 -1.98 -2.64
CA GLY A 50 -3.60 -1.69 -4.01
C GLY A 50 -3.72 -0.20 -4.28
N LEU A 51 -4.34 0.55 -3.37
CA LEU A 51 -4.45 2.01 -3.46
C LEU A 51 -3.07 2.67 -3.52
N LEU A 52 -2.16 2.31 -2.60
CA LEU A 52 -0.82 2.88 -2.56
C LEU A 52 -0.04 2.56 -3.84
N TYR A 53 -0.11 1.32 -4.32
CA TYR A 53 0.53 0.95 -5.58
C TYR A 53 -0.01 1.78 -6.75
N GLN A 54 -1.32 1.91 -6.88
CA GLN A 54 -1.92 2.70 -7.95
C GLN A 54 -1.58 4.19 -7.85
N MET A 55 -1.49 4.75 -6.64
CA MET A 55 -0.99 6.12 -6.43
C MET A 55 0.44 6.29 -6.93
N ARG A 56 1.33 5.31 -6.72
CA ARG A 56 2.69 5.33 -7.28
C ARG A 56 2.66 5.27 -8.81
N GLN A 57 1.81 4.42 -9.40
CA GLN A 57 1.70 4.33 -10.87
C GLN A 57 1.21 5.65 -11.50
N VAL A 58 0.24 6.32 -10.88
CA VAL A 58 -0.20 7.65 -11.31
C VAL A 58 0.93 8.67 -11.17
N THR A 59 1.67 8.65 -10.06
CA THR A 59 2.84 9.51 -9.86
C THR A 59 3.88 9.28 -10.95
N PHE A 60 4.23 8.02 -11.25
CA PHE A 60 5.17 7.67 -12.31
C PHE A 60 4.73 8.15 -13.69
N ALA A 61 3.48 7.89 -14.04
CA ALA A 61 2.94 8.26 -15.34
C ALA A 61 2.86 9.79 -15.51
N SER A 62 2.95 10.54 -14.41
CA SER A 62 2.96 12.00 -14.40
C SER A 62 4.37 12.60 -14.48
N LEU A 63 5.44 11.83 -14.26
CA LEU A 63 6.81 12.35 -14.22
C LEU A 63 7.25 13.01 -15.54
N ALA A 64 6.69 12.60 -16.67
CA ALA A 64 6.97 13.25 -17.95
C ALA A 64 6.42 14.68 -18.03
N GLU A 65 5.48 15.04 -17.16
CA GLU A 65 4.75 16.30 -17.14
C GLU A 65 5.21 17.22 -15.98
N THR A 66 6.14 16.78 -15.12
CA THR A 66 6.58 17.54 -13.93
C THR A 66 8.04 17.24 -13.57
N ASP A 67 8.76 18.23 -13.04
CA ASP A 67 10.08 18.11 -12.42
C ASP A 67 10.04 18.20 -10.88
N LEU A 68 8.85 18.02 -10.28
CA LEU A 68 8.61 18.20 -8.85
C LEU A 68 9.29 17.12 -7.99
N LEU A 69 9.59 15.96 -8.56
CA LEU A 69 10.24 14.85 -7.86
C LEU A 69 11.72 14.77 -8.24
N SER A 70 12.57 14.59 -7.23
CA SER A 70 13.99 14.36 -7.40
C SER A 70 14.28 12.97 -7.98
N PRO A 71 15.45 12.76 -8.60
CA PRO A 71 15.83 11.44 -9.09
C PRO A 71 15.83 10.34 -7.99
N ALA A 72 16.16 10.70 -6.76
CA ALA A 72 16.13 9.78 -5.62
C ALA A 72 14.71 9.36 -5.25
N GLU A 73 13.76 10.30 -5.25
CA GLU A 73 12.34 10.01 -5.02
C GLU A 73 11.76 9.14 -6.14
N VAL A 74 12.07 9.45 -7.40
CA VAL A 74 11.67 8.63 -8.55
C VAL A 74 12.23 7.21 -8.45
N THR A 75 13.49 7.05 -8.02
CA THR A 75 14.10 5.73 -7.81
C THR A 75 13.40 4.95 -6.71
N LEU A 76 13.03 5.59 -5.60
CA LEU A 76 12.32 4.90 -4.50
C LEU A 76 10.89 4.51 -4.88
N LEU A 77 10.24 5.30 -5.75
CA LEU A 77 8.91 4.96 -6.24
C LEU A 77 8.90 3.66 -7.06
N SER A 78 9.99 3.32 -7.76
CA SER A 78 10.00 2.21 -8.74
C SER A 78 9.85 0.84 -8.09
N GLU A 79 10.00 0.74 -6.77
CA GLU A 79 10.05 -0.52 -6.00
C GLU A 79 11.10 -1.52 -6.51
N VAL A 80 12.06 -1.00 -7.28
CA VAL A 80 13.12 -1.74 -7.94
C VAL A 80 14.46 -1.20 -7.49
N ARG A 81 15.32 -2.12 -7.02
CA ARG A 81 16.72 -1.82 -6.72
C ARG A 81 17.63 -2.37 -7.79
N TYR A 82 18.45 -1.51 -8.35
CA TYR A 82 19.56 -1.91 -9.21
C TYR A 82 20.81 -2.19 -8.37
N SER A 83 21.49 -3.30 -8.69
CA SER A 83 22.82 -3.62 -8.15
C SER A 83 23.70 -4.18 -9.25
N LEU A 84 25.00 -4.30 -9.00
CA LEU A 84 25.94 -4.94 -9.93
C LEU A 84 26.20 -6.37 -9.49
N ASP A 85 26.23 -7.30 -10.45
CA ASP A 85 26.72 -8.65 -10.21
C ASP A 85 28.26 -8.71 -10.23
N LYS A 86 28.82 -9.91 -10.02
CA LYS A 86 30.28 -10.13 -10.03
C LYS A 86 30.95 -9.88 -11.39
N LYS A 87 30.17 -9.74 -12.46
CA LYS A 87 30.63 -9.46 -13.82
C LYS A 87 30.43 -7.98 -14.20
N GLY A 88 29.94 -7.15 -13.27
CA GLY A 88 29.63 -5.74 -13.53
C GLY A 88 28.33 -5.53 -14.32
N GLN A 89 27.45 -6.52 -14.39
CA GLN A 89 26.14 -6.40 -15.05
C GLN A 89 25.09 -5.87 -14.08
N ILE A 90 24.19 -5.01 -14.58
CA ILE A 90 23.05 -4.52 -13.81
C ILE A 90 22.10 -5.69 -13.56
N ILE A 91 21.79 -5.92 -12.29
CA ILE A 91 20.76 -6.84 -11.86
C ILE A 91 19.67 -6.08 -11.13
N GLU A 92 18.44 -6.46 -11.42
CA GLU A 92 17.23 -5.92 -10.81
C GLU A 92 16.81 -6.80 -9.63
N LYS A 93 16.40 -6.18 -8.53
CA LYS A 93 15.81 -6.86 -7.39
C LYS A 93 14.59 -6.08 -6.92
N GLU A 94 13.49 -6.81 -6.69
CA GLU A 94 12.33 -6.24 -6.00
C GLU A 94 12.75 -5.75 -4.61
N GLN A 95 12.36 -4.53 -4.29
CA GLN A 95 12.60 -3.92 -2.99
C GLN A 95 11.29 -3.85 -2.22
N PHE A 96 11.09 -4.79 -1.31
CA PHE A 96 9.95 -4.78 -0.39
C PHE A 96 10.21 -3.78 0.73
N GLU A 97 9.59 -2.61 0.64
CA GLU A 97 9.60 -1.61 1.70
C GLU A 97 8.66 -2.00 2.84
N ASN A 98 8.99 -1.55 4.06
CA ASN A 98 8.06 -1.66 5.19
C ASN A 98 6.76 -0.90 4.86
N PHE A 99 5.60 -1.55 5.04
CA PHE A 99 4.30 -0.98 4.70
C PHE A 99 4.07 0.44 5.22
N LEU A 100 4.41 0.73 6.48
CA LEU A 100 4.17 2.05 7.08
C LEU A 100 5.04 3.13 6.43
N SER A 101 6.33 2.85 6.28
CA SER A 101 7.26 3.77 5.60
C SER A 101 6.85 4.00 4.14
N ASN A 102 6.51 2.93 3.42
CA ASN A 102 6.04 3.00 2.03
C ASN A 102 4.74 3.80 1.92
N MET A 103 3.79 3.60 2.84
CA MET A 103 2.54 4.35 2.88
C MET A 103 2.80 5.84 3.02
N LEU A 104 3.57 6.25 4.04
CA LEU A 104 3.86 7.67 4.23
C LEU A 104 4.65 8.26 3.04
N PHE A 105 5.63 7.54 2.51
CA PHE A 105 6.38 7.97 1.33
C PHE A 105 5.47 8.17 0.11
N THR A 106 4.63 7.18 -0.20
CA THR A 106 3.70 7.21 -1.34
C THR A 106 2.75 8.40 -1.22
N LEU A 107 2.17 8.66 -0.04
CA LEU A 107 1.27 9.79 0.17
C LEU A 107 1.96 11.14 -0.07
N ARG A 108 3.19 11.31 0.43
CA ARG A 108 4.00 12.52 0.19
C ARG A 108 4.29 12.70 -1.30
N MET A 109 4.74 11.64 -1.98
CA MET A 109 5.09 11.71 -3.39
C MET A 109 3.89 11.99 -4.29
N TYR A 110 2.75 11.37 -3.98
CA TYR A 110 1.52 11.63 -4.69
C TYR A 110 1.09 13.09 -4.54
N ALA A 111 1.06 13.64 -3.32
CA ALA A 111 0.74 15.04 -3.08
C ALA A 111 1.71 15.98 -3.82
N LYS A 112 3.03 15.70 -3.72
CA LYS A 112 4.09 16.47 -4.36
C LYS A 112 3.95 16.51 -5.87
N ASN A 113 3.60 15.38 -6.50
CA ASN A 113 3.33 15.29 -7.94
C ASN A 113 2.15 16.16 -8.39
N HIS A 114 1.25 16.53 -7.48
CA HIS A 114 0.14 17.44 -7.73
C HIS A 114 0.43 18.88 -7.28
N GLY A 115 1.69 19.21 -6.96
CA GLY A 115 2.09 20.55 -6.53
C GLY A 115 1.70 20.89 -5.08
N ALA A 116 1.34 19.88 -4.28
CA ALA A 116 0.99 20.05 -2.87
C ALA A 116 2.07 19.44 -1.96
N GLU A 117 2.21 20.00 -0.76
CA GLU A 117 3.00 19.39 0.30
C GLU A 117 2.04 18.69 1.28
N PHE A 118 2.38 17.47 1.67
CA PHE A 118 1.63 16.71 2.66
C PHE A 118 2.59 16.22 3.72
N GLU A 119 2.34 16.58 4.98
CA GLU A 119 3.06 16.02 6.11
C GLU A 119 2.07 15.26 7.00
N PRO A 120 2.14 13.92 7.07
CA PRO A 120 1.26 13.12 7.90
C PRO A 120 1.52 13.39 9.38
N ASN A 121 0.45 13.59 10.16
CA ASN A 121 0.57 13.64 11.62
C ASN A 121 0.79 12.21 12.17
N THR A 122 2.01 11.92 12.62
CA THR A 122 2.39 10.63 13.21
C THR A 122 2.38 10.62 14.74
N ASP A 123 1.95 11.71 15.39
CA ASP A 123 1.99 11.84 16.85
C ASP A 123 0.62 11.57 17.51
N GLU A 124 -0.40 11.30 16.71
CA GLU A 124 -1.76 11.07 17.18
C GLU A 124 -2.11 9.59 17.38
N ALA A 125 -3.15 9.35 18.17
CA ALA A 125 -3.68 8.01 18.45
C ALA A 125 -4.05 7.21 17.18
N GLY A 126 -4.36 7.90 16.07
CA GLY A 126 -4.62 7.30 14.77
C GLY A 126 -3.39 6.59 14.19
N TRP A 127 -2.19 7.15 14.36
CA TRP A 127 -0.96 6.52 13.88
C TRP A 127 -0.64 5.25 14.66
N GLU A 128 -0.76 5.30 15.98
CA GLU A 128 -0.62 4.12 16.83
C GLU A 128 -1.66 3.03 16.53
N ALA A 129 -2.89 3.43 16.16
CA ALA A 129 -3.91 2.49 15.69
C ALA A 129 -3.50 1.81 14.38
N MET A 130 -2.93 2.54 13.43
CA MET A 130 -2.41 1.97 12.18
C MET A 130 -1.27 0.98 12.44
N HIS A 131 -0.35 1.30 13.37
CA HIS A 131 0.70 0.37 13.81
C HIS A 131 0.11 -0.94 14.37
N ARG A 132 -0.93 -0.86 15.21
CA ARG A 132 -1.64 -2.04 15.71
C ARG A 132 -2.29 -2.83 14.57
N ALA A 133 -2.96 -2.15 13.64
CA ALA A 133 -3.59 -2.78 12.48
C ALA A 133 -2.57 -3.55 11.64
N VAL A 134 -1.39 -2.98 11.37
CA VAL A 134 -0.30 -3.64 10.64
C VAL A 134 0.20 -4.89 11.40
N ARG A 135 0.32 -4.83 12.73
CA ARG A 135 0.67 -6.01 13.53
C ARG A 135 -0.37 -7.12 13.42
N ILE A 136 -1.66 -6.77 13.45
CA ILE A 136 -2.76 -7.72 13.26
C ILE A 136 -2.71 -8.32 11.85
N ARG A 137 -2.53 -7.49 10.81
CA ARG A 137 -2.36 -7.97 9.44
C ARG A 137 -1.23 -8.98 9.33
N ASN A 138 -0.06 -8.67 9.87
CA ASN A 138 1.11 -9.54 9.77
C ASN A 138 0.83 -10.92 10.39
N ARG A 139 0.09 -10.97 11.51
CA ARG A 139 -0.35 -12.23 12.12
C ARG A 139 -1.30 -13.02 11.21
N VAL A 140 -2.18 -12.34 10.49
CA VAL A 140 -3.23 -12.94 9.65
C VAL A 140 -2.73 -13.37 8.27
N THR A 141 -1.76 -12.64 7.69
CA THR A 141 -1.20 -12.90 6.35
C THR A 141 0.05 -13.77 6.39
N HIS A 142 0.82 -13.73 7.47
CA HIS A 142 2.03 -14.53 7.66
C HIS A 142 1.99 -15.29 9.00
N PRO A 143 0.97 -16.14 9.23
CA PRO A 143 0.80 -16.82 10.52
C PRO A 143 1.95 -17.78 10.79
N LYS A 144 2.59 -17.62 11.95
CA LYS A 144 3.62 -18.55 12.46
C LYS A 144 3.02 -19.69 13.28
N SER A 145 1.78 -19.53 13.73
CA SER A 145 1.02 -20.53 14.48
C SER A 145 -0.49 -20.29 14.35
N ALA A 146 -1.31 -21.26 14.76
CA ALA A 146 -2.76 -21.11 14.79
C ALA A 146 -3.21 -19.97 15.74
N ALA A 147 -2.48 -19.75 16.84
CA ALA A 147 -2.76 -18.67 17.78
C ALA A 147 -2.64 -17.27 17.14
N CYS A 148 -1.79 -17.10 16.10
CA CYS A 148 -1.74 -15.84 15.35
C CYS A 148 -3.09 -15.49 14.70
N LEU A 149 -3.91 -16.49 14.38
CA LEU A 149 -5.18 -16.35 13.67
C LEU A 149 -6.39 -16.17 14.60
N ASP A 150 -6.18 -16.22 15.92
CA ASP A 150 -7.17 -15.86 16.91
C ASP A 150 -7.19 -14.33 17.08
N LEU A 151 -8.36 -13.73 16.90
CA LEU A 151 -8.59 -12.28 16.92
C LEU A 151 -9.63 -11.91 17.99
N SER A 152 -9.76 -12.73 19.03
CA SER A 152 -10.71 -12.52 20.13
C SER A 152 -10.20 -11.57 21.23
N GLU A 153 -8.94 -11.14 21.16
CA GLU A 153 -8.30 -10.14 22.05
C GLU A 153 -8.69 -8.69 21.72
#